data_AF-A0A534TTY8-F1
#
_entry.id   AF-A0A534TTY8-F1
#
_cell.length_a   1.000
_cell.length_b   1.000
_cell.length_c   1.000
_cell.angle_alpha   90.00
_cell.angle_beta   90.00
_cell.angle_gamma   90.00
#
_symmetry.space_group_name_H-M   'P 1'
#
loop_
_entity.id
_entity.type
_entity.pdbx_description
1 polymer ?
#
loop_
_entity_poly.entity_id
_entity_poly.type
_entity_poly.pdbx_seq_one_letter_code
_entity_poly.pdbx_strand_id
1 'polypeptide(L)'
;MDNLTRQIADFAADLKYDQLPAQVVAAGTRSLVDALACAIAAHDCEPARMGLRLARGAVPERLPGRIICHGEKSSAESATFVNTAMIRNLDFNDEYPGGHPSDCLGAFLAIAEAADADGRRLIESLVIAYELFLRLSDATGLRYKGWDQGFAVGIGAAAGVGHLLNLPRERLAEAIAIITVANVPMRNTRAGELSLWKGAATAF
;
A
#
# COMPACT_ATOMS: atom_id res chain seq x y z
N MET A 1 -2.59 19.09 15.15
CA MET A 1 -1.73 18.30 14.26
C MET A 1 -0.30 18.57 14.65
N ASP A 2 0.46 17.53 14.99
CA ASP A 2 1.88 17.65 15.30
C ASP A 2 2.70 17.97 14.03
N ASN A 3 3.97 18.31 14.21
CA ASN A 3 4.83 18.76 13.12
C ASN A 3 5.12 17.65 12.10
N LEU A 4 5.33 16.41 12.55
CA LEU A 4 5.69 15.31 11.66
C LEU A 4 4.50 14.92 10.76
N THR A 5 3.31 14.78 11.33
CA THR A 5 2.10 14.48 10.54
C THR A 5 1.84 15.55 9.48
N ARG A 6 2.06 16.83 9.82
CA ARG A 6 1.94 17.94 8.86
C ARG A 6 2.97 17.81 7.73
N GLN A 7 4.23 17.56 8.05
CA GLN A 7 5.29 17.40 7.03
C GLN A 7 4.99 16.26 6.06
N ILE A 8 4.48 15.13 6.56
CA ILE A 8 4.10 13.99 5.71
C ILE A 8 2.93 14.37 4.80
N ALA A 9 1.90 15.03 5.34
CA ALA A 9 0.74 15.44 4.56
C ALA A 9 1.08 16.49 3.49
N ASP A 10 1.95 17.46 3.82
CA ASP A 10 2.43 18.47 2.88
C ASP A 10 3.25 17.82 1.76
N PHE A 11 4.19 16.94 2.10
CA PHE A 11 4.98 16.19 1.13
C PHE A 11 4.10 15.37 0.18
N ALA A 12 3.13 14.63 0.74
CA ALA A 12 2.21 13.82 -0.06
C ALA A 12 1.36 14.67 -1.00
N ALA A 13 0.82 15.80 -0.55
CA ALA A 13 0.00 16.68 -1.38
C ALA A 13 0.79 17.40 -2.49
N ASP A 14 2.04 17.77 -2.20
CA ASP A 14 2.84 18.64 -3.04
C ASP A 14 3.63 17.91 -4.13
N LEU A 15 3.95 16.63 -3.94
CA LEU A 15 4.76 15.89 -4.91
C LEU A 15 4.09 15.89 -6.29
N LYS A 16 4.88 16.22 -7.32
CA LYS A 16 4.50 16.16 -8.73
C LYS A 16 5.50 15.35 -9.53
N TYR A 17 5.01 14.62 -10.51
CA TYR A 17 5.78 13.72 -11.35
C TYR A 17 6.94 14.43 -12.04
N ASP A 18 6.73 15.66 -12.52
CA ASP A 18 7.75 16.43 -13.24
C ASP A 18 8.92 16.89 -12.34
N GLN A 19 8.78 16.76 -11.01
CA GLN A 19 9.84 17.02 -10.04
C GLN A 19 10.70 15.77 -9.76
N LEU A 20 10.25 14.59 -10.21
CA LEU A 20 10.93 13.34 -9.94
C LEU A 20 12.16 13.17 -10.84
N PRO A 21 13.35 12.87 -10.28
CA PRO A 21 14.49 12.48 -11.07
C PRO A 21 14.16 11.24 -11.94
N ALA A 22 14.67 11.19 -13.17
CA ALA A 22 14.38 10.10 -14.10
C ALA A 22 14.69 8.71 -13.52
N GLN A 23 15.74 8.59 -12.71
CA GLN A 23 16.11 7.35 -12.01
C GLN A 23 15.09 6.91 -10.96
N VAL A 24 14.40 7.85 -10.30
CA VAL A 24 13.33 7.58 -9.32
C VAL A 24 12.10 7.07 -10.05
N VAL A 25 11.71 7.72 -11.15
CA VAL A 25 10.62 7.24 -12.02
C VAL A 25 10.90 5.82 -12.53
N ALA A 26 12.12 5.56 -13.00
CA ALA A 26 12.51 4.24 -13.47
C ALA A 26 12.49 3.19 -12.34
N ALA A 27 12.90 3.56 -11.12
CA ALA A 27 12.82 2.68 -9.96
C ALA A 27 11.37 2.36 -9.57
N GLY A 28 10.52 3.38 -9.44
CA GLY A 28 9.09 3.19 -9.15
C GLY A 28 8.39 2.33 -10.21
N THR A 29 8.72 2.55 -11.49
CA THR A 29 8.17 1.74 -12.58
C THR A 29 8.60 0.27 -12.47
N ARG A 30 9.86 -0.01 -12.12
CA ARG A 30 10.33 -1.38 -11.89
C ARG A 30 9.60 -2.04 -10.72
N SER A 31 9.45 -1.33 -9.59
CA SER A 31 8.71 -1.86 -8.44
C SER A 31 7.24 -2.14 -8.77
N LEU A 32 6.59 -1.29 -9.57
CA LEU A 32 5.23 -1.54 -10.07
C LEU A 32 5.17 -2.83 -10.91
N VAL A 33 6.09 -2.99 -11.86
CA VAL A 33 6.14 -4.19 -12.72
C VAL A 33 6.43 -5.45 -11.92
N ASP A 34 7.34 -5.38 -10.97
CA ASP A 34 7.69 -6.49 -10.05
C ASP A 34 6.49 -6.95 -9.22
N ALA A 35 5.80 -6.01 -8.56
CA ALA A 35 4.62 -6.31 -7.77
C ALA A 35 3.47 -6.89 -8.62
N LEU A 36 3.25 -6.36 -9.82
CA LEU A 36 2.28 -6.90 -10.77
C LEU A 36 2.63 -8.33 -11.20
N ALA A 37 3.92 -8.62 -11.46
CA ALA A 37 4.36 -9.96 -11.80
C ALA A 37 4.13 -10.94 -10.65
N CYS A 38 4.41 -10.53 -9.40
CA CYS A 38 4.11 -11.33 -8.22
C CYS A 38 2.60 -11.59 -8.07
N ALA A 39 1.77 -10.56 -8.25
CA ALA A 39 0.32 -10.70 -8.17
C ALA A 39 -0.23 -11.65 -9.24
N ILE A 40 0.28 -11.58 -10.46
CA ILE A 40 -0.10 -12.49 -11.55
C ILE A 40 0.34 -13.92 -11.20
N ALA A 41 1.57 -14.12 -10.74
CA ALA A 41 2.08 -15.45 -10.41
C ALA A 41 1.32 -16.11 -9.23
N ALA A 42 0.71 -15.31 -8.36
CA ALA A 42 -0.06 -15.76 -7.20
C ALA A 42 -1.55 -15.41 -7.26
N HIS A 43 -2.12 -15.21 -8.46
CA HIS A 43 -3.48 -14.66 -8.59
C HIS A 43 -4.58 -15.52 -7.93
N ASP A 44 -4.34 -16.82 -7.78
CA ASP A 44 -5.23 -17.81 -7.15
C ASP A 44 -4.68 -18.35 -5.82
N CYS A 45 -3.81 -17.61 -5.14
CA CYS A 45 -3.31 -18.02 -3.83
C CYS A 45 -4.45 -18.13 -2.80
N GLU A 46 -4.26 -18.97 -1.78
CA GLU A 46 -5.32 -19.26 -0.80
C GLU A 46 -5.85 -17.99 -0.09
N PRO A 47 -4.99 -17.03 0.36
CA PRO A 47 -5.48 -15.76 0.91
C PRO A 47 -6.32 -14.94 -0.09
N ALA A 48 -5.93 -14.88 -1.37
CA ALA A 48 -6.70 -14.18 -2.40
C ALA A 48 -8.06 -14.85 -2.63
N ARG A 49 -8.12 -16.19 -2.70
CA ARG A 49 -9.37 -16.95 -2.80
C ARG A 49 -10.30 -16.71 -1.60
N MET A 50 -9.74 -16.63 -0.40
CA MET A 50 -10.49 -16.27 0.81
C MET A 50 -11.06 -14.86 0.71
N GLY A 51 -10.22 -13.88 0.34
CA GLY A 51 -10.63 -12.48 0.15
C GLY A 51 -11.69 -12.32 -0.92
N LEU A 52 -11.56 -12.99 -2.08
CA LEU A 52 -12.54 -12.99 -3.16
C LEU A 52 -13.93 -13.46 -2.69
N ARG A 53 -13.99 -14.50 -1.84
CA ARG A 53 -15.26 -14.96 -1.27
C ARG A 53 -15.92 -13.90 -0.39
N LEU A 54 -15.12 -13.14 0.36
CA LEU A 54 -15.59 -12.06 1.24
C LEU A 54 -15.93 -10.78 0.44
N ALA A 55 -15.26 -10.55 -0.67
CA ALA A 55 -15.46 -9.39 -1.55
C ALA A 55 -16.75 -9.48 -2.36
N ARG A 56 -17.43 -10.63 -2.39
CA ARG A 56 -18.72 -10.82 -3.05
C ARG A 56 -19.80 -10.00 -2.34
N GLY A 57 -20.50 -9.17 -3.10
CA GLY A 57 -21.58 -8.35 -2.58
C GLY A 57 -21.90 -7.17 -3.48
N ALA A 58 -22.60 -6.19 -2.92
CA ALA A 58 -22.89 -4.95 -3.62
C ALA A 58 -21.60 -4.14 -3.82
N VAL A 59 -21.36 -3.70 -5.06
CA VAL A 59 -20.26 -2.79 -5.40
C VAL A 59 -20.68 -1.36 -5.02
N PRO A 60 -19.86 -0.61 -4.25
CA PRO A 60 -20.18 0.77 -3.92
C PRO A 60 -20.31 1.65 -5.17
N GLU A 61 -21.28 2.57 -5.18
CA GLU A 61 -21.45 3.53 -6.28
C GLU A 61 -20.26 4.51 -6.36
N ARG A 62 -19.73 4.90 -5.19
CA ARG A 62 -18.62 5.84 -5.08
C ARG A 62 -17.35 5.09 -4.72
N LEU A 63 -16.29 5.35 -5.48
CA LEU A 63 -14.96 4.79 -5.25
C LEU A 63 -14.92 3.24 -5.20
N PRO A 64 -15.51 2.52 -6.19
CA PRO A 64 -15.40 1.07 -6.23
C PRO A 64 -13.95 0.63 -6.45
N GLY A 65 -13.52 -0.39 -5.70
CA GLY A 65 -12.20 -0.99 -5.84
C GLY A 65 -12.13 -2.00 -6.97
N ARG A 66 -11.02 -2.05 -7.72
CA ARG A 66 -10.75 -3.09 -8.71
C ARG A 66 -9.86 -4.20 -8.15
N ILE A 67 -10.29 -5.44 -8.34
CA ILE A 67 -9.46 -6.62 -8.07
C ILE A 67 -8.70 -6.97 -9.35
N ILE A 68 -7.36 -6.83 -9.31
CA ILE A 68 -6.51 -7.16 -10.45
C ILE A 68 -6.53 -8.67 -10.73
N CYS A 69 -6.16 -9.08 -11.95
CA CYS A 69 -6.21 -10.47 -12.43
C CYS A 69 -7.63 -11.09 -12.58
N HIS A 70 -8.61 -10.68 -11.76
CA HIS A 70 -9.98 -11.21 -11.79
C HIS A 70 -10.96 -10.28 -12.54
N GLY A 71 -10.67 -8.98 -12.63
CA GLY A 71 -11.49 -8.01 -13.36
C GLY A 71 -12.77 -7.58 -12.62
N GLU A 72 -13.08 -8.21 -11.49
CA GLU A 72 -14.20 -7.87 -10.60
C GLU A 72 -13.99 -6.50 -9.90
N LYS A 73 -15.11 -5.85 -9.56
CA LYS A 73 -15.12 -4.69 -8.67
C LYS A 73 -15.73 -5.09 -7.33
N SER A 74 -15.27 -4.45 -6.25
CA SER A 74 -15.81 -4.61 -4.89
C SER A 74 -15.65 -3.29 -4.12
N SER A 75 -15.75 -3.32 -2.79
CA SER A 75 -15.29 -2.20 -1.96
C SER A 75 -13.78 -1.98 -2.15
N ALA A 76 -13.33 -0.73 -1.97
CA ALA A 76 -11.92 -0.39 -2.08
C ALA A 76 -11.07 -1.23 -1.12
N GLU A 77 -11.55 -1.41 0.12
CA GLU A 77 -10.92 -2.19 1.18
C GLU A 77 -10.81 -3.68 0.81
N SER A 78 -11.87 -4.27 0.25
CA SER A 78 -11.87 -5.67 -0.17
C SER A 78 -10.92 -5.90 -1.36
N ALA A 79 -10.92 -4.97 -2.32
CA ALA A 79 -10.01 -5.00 -3.45
C ALA A 79 -8.55 -4.82 -3.01
N THR A 80 -8.26 -3.89 -2.09
CA THR A 80 -6.95 -3.72 -1.46
C THR A 80 -6.49 -5.01 -0.83
N PHE A 81 -7.34 -5.64 -0.01
CA PHE A 81 -6.99 -6.88 0.67
C PHE A 81 -6.57 -7.98 -0.32
N VAL A 82 -7.39 -8.22 -1.35
CA VAL A 82 -7.12 -9.26 -2.36
C VAL A 82 -5.88 -8.93 -3.18
N ASN A 83 -5.73 -7.69 -3.63
CA ASN A 83 -4.59 -7.25 -4.44
C ASN A 83 -3.28 -7.39 -3.66
N THR A 84 -3.21 -6.89 -2.42
CA THR A 84 -2.01 -6.99 -1.59
C THR A 84 -1.71 -8.45 -1.24
N ALA A 85 -2.74 -9.26 -0.96
CA ALA A 85 -2.55 -10.69 -0.73
C ALA A 85 -1.91 -11.39 -1.95
N MET A 86 -2.35 -11.09 -3.17
CA MET A 86 -1.71 -11.63 -4.39
C MET A 86 -0.25 -11.16 -4.53
N ILE A 87 0.02 -9.86 -4.37
CA ILE A 87 1.37 -9.29 -4.46
C ILE A 87 2.31 -9.98 -3.46
N ARG A 88 1.87 -10.10 -2.20
CA ARG A 88 2.73 -10.47 -1.08
C ARG A 88 2.94 -11.97 -0.91
N ASN A 89 2.06 -12.80 -1.48
CA ASN A 89 1.98 -14.23 -1.17
C ASN A 89 3.27 -15.01 -1.44
N LEU A 90 3.98 -14.70 -2.53
CA LEU A 90 5.21 -15.42 -2.89
C LEU A 90 6.45 -14.96 -2.11
N ASP A 91 6.36 -13.84 -1.38
CA ASP A 91 7.52 -13.23 -0.74
C ASP A 91 8.64 -12.83 -1.71
N PHE A 92 8.29 -12.63 -2.99
CA PHE A 92 9.20 -12.30 -4.08
C PHE A 92 9.14 -10.84 -4.49
N ASN A 93 8.16 -10.09 -4.00
CA ASN A 93 8.10 -8.66 -4.21
C ASN A 93 9.25 -7.95 -3.50
N ASP A 94 9.61 -6.77 -4.00
CA ASP A 94 10.77 -5.99 -3.56
C ASP A 94 11.04 -5.93 -2.05
N GLU A 95 12.30 -5.74 -1.67
CA GLU A 95 12.72 -5.66 -0.28
C GLU A 95 13.58 -4.42 -0.01
N TYR A 96 13.35 -3.80 1.15
CA TYR A 96 14.23 -2.83 1.79
C TYR A 96 14.50 -3.30 3.23
N PRO A 97 15.63 -2.95 3.88
CA PRO A 97 15.84 -3.24 5.30
C PRO A 97 14.62 -2.88 6.16
N GLY A 98 13.89 -3.89 6.61
CA GLY A 98 12.67 -3.70 7.39
C GLY A 98 11.41 -4.31 6.77
N GLY A 99 11.36 -4.56 5.45
CA GLY A 99 10.20 -5.18 4.80
C GLY A 99 10.07 -4.87 3.31
N HIS A 100 8.85 -4.91 2.80
CA HIS A 100 8.47 -4.80 1.40
C HIS A 100 7.59 -3.57 1.22
N PRO A 101 8.15 -2.45 0.72
CA PRO A 101 7.37 -1.23 0.51
C PRO A 101 6.29 -1.40 -0.57
N SER A 102 6.46 -2.32 -1.54
CA SER A 102 5.47 -2.56 -2.60
C SER A 102 4.12 -3.08 -2.12
N ASP A 103 3.99 -3.52 -0.86
CA ASP A 103 2.72 -3.99 -0.30
C ASP A 103 1.59 -2.94 -0.40
N CYS A 104 1.95 -1.65 -0.39
CA CYS A 104 1.01 -0.54 -0.59
C CYS A 104 0.37 -0.49 -1.98
N LEU A 105 0.99 -1.11 -3.00
CA LEU A 105 0.49 -1.09 -4.37
C LEU A 105 -0.89 -1.75 -4.50
N GLY A 106 -1.22 -2.72 -3.64
CA GLY A 106 -2.55 -3.34 -3.69
C GLY A 106 -3.67 -2.33 -3.47
N ALA A 107 -3.47 -1.37 -2.56
CA ALA A 107 -4.40 -0.27 -2.30
C ALA A 107 -4.46 0.73 -3.46
N PHE A 108 -3.30 1.05 -4.04
CA PHE A 108 -3.23 1.99 -5.16
C PHE A 108 -3.93 1.42 -6.40
N LEU A 109 -3.65 0.15 -6.74
CA LEU A 109 -4.29 -0.55 -7.85
C LEU A 109 -5.79 -0.75 -7.63
N ALA A 110 -6.22 -0.93 -6.38
CA ALA A 110 -7.64 -1.02 -6.06
C ALA A 110 -8.37 0.28 -6.40
N ILE A 111 -7.81 1.44 -6.07
CA ILE A 111 -8.51 2.73 -6.17
C ILE A 111 -8.20 3.53 -7.44
N ALA A 112 -7.10 3.24 -8.13
CA ALA A 112 -6.59 4.07 -9.23
C ALA A 112 -7.63 4.36 -10.32
N GLU A 113 -8.40 3.34 -10.76
CA GLU A 113 -9.46 3.55 -11.75
C GLU A 113 -10.55 4.48 -11.23
N ALA A 114 -11.04 4.25 -10.01
CA ALA A 114 -12.11 5.07 -9.45
C ALA A 114 -11.66 6.49 -9.07
N ALA A 115 -10.35 6.68 -8.92
CA ALA A 115 -9.71 7.97 -8.71
C ALA A 115 -9.36 8.72 -10.01
N ASP A 116 -9.68 8.14 -11.18
CA ASP A 116 -9.29 8.62 -12.51
C ASP A 116 -7.79 8.94 -12.58
N ALA A 117 -6.97 8.06 -11.99
CA ALA A 117 -5.53 8.22 -11.90
C ALA A 117 -4.84 7.67 -13.15
N ASP A 118 -3.91 8.45 -13.70
CA ASP A 118 -3.01 8.00 -14.75
C ASP A 118 -1.74 7.35 -14.15
N GLY A 119 -0.87 6.86 -15.03
CA GLY A 119 0.40 6.25 -14.61
C GLY A 119 1.32 7.23 -13.87
N ARG A 120 1.24 8.54 -14.15
CA ARG A 120 2.07 9.54 -13.47
C ARG A 120 1.65 9.69 -12.01
N ARG A 121 0.34 9.83 -11.75
CA ARG A 121 -0.21 9.90 -10.40
C ARG A 121 0.02 8.61 -9.62
N LEU A 122 -0.01 7.46 -10.28
CA LEU A 122 0.34 6.20 -9.64
C LEU A 122 1.81 6.15 -9.20
N ILE A 123 2.74 6.63 -10.04
CA ILE A 123 4.16 6.72 -9.70
C ILE A 123 4.41 7.73 -8.58
N GLU A 124 3.72 8.89 -8.58
CA GLU A 124 3.78 9.85 -7.46
C GLU A 124 3.40 9.18 -6.14
N SER A 125 2.25 8.51 -6.07
CA SER A 125 1.80 7.79 -4.87
C SER A 125 2.74 6.69 -4.42
N LEU A 126 3.34 5.97 -5.38
CA LEU A 126 4.34 4.95 -5.09
C LEU A 126 5.59 5.58 -4.46
N VAL A 127 6.10 6.67 -5.03
CA VAL A 127 7.26 7.39 -4.48
C VAL A 127 6.97 7.93 -3.09
N ILE A 128 5.76 8.48 -2.86
CA ILE A 128 5.33 8.94 -1.53
C ILE A 128 5.41 7.80 -0.51
N ALA A 129 4.83 6.65 -0.84
CA ALA A 129 4.81 5.51 0.09
C ALA A 129 6.21 4.97 0.38
N TYR A 130 7.07 4.88 -0.64
CA TYR A 130 8.45 4.40 -0.49
C TYR A 130 9.28 5.35 0.35
N GLU A 131 9.23 6.66 0.07
CA GLU A 131 9.97 7.66 0.83
C GLU A 131 9.61 7.58 2.33
N LEU A 132 8.32 7.45 2.64
CA LEU A 132 7.85 7.32 4.02
C LEU A 132 8.28 5.99 4.65
N PHE A 133 8.14 4.87 3.94
CA PHE A 133 8.55 3.57 4.44
C PHE A 133 10.04 3.54 4.79
N LEU A 134 10.88 4.00 3.87
CA LEU A 134 12.33 3.99 4.03
C LEU A 134 12.75 4.88 5.20
N ARG A 135 12.27 6.14 5.25
CA ARG A 135 12.60 7.06 6.35
C ARG A 135 12.15 6.56 7.71
N LEU A 136 10.94 5.99 7.80
CA LEU A 136 10.45 5.42 9.06
C LEU A 136 11.30 4.22 9.48
N SER A 137 11.67 3.36 8.53
CA SER A 137 12.52 2.20 8.79
C SER A 137 13.89 2.60 9.32
N ASP A 138 14.57 3.54 8.64
CA ASP A 138 15.89 4.03 9.00
C ASP A 138 15.89 4.78 10.35
N ALA A 139 14.88 5.62 10.59
CA ALA A 139 14.85 6.47 11.78
C ALA A 139 14.47 5.72 13.06
N THR A 140 13.70 4.63 12.95
CA THR A 140 13.07 4.01 14.13
C THR A 140 13.54 2.59 14.41
N GLY A 141 13.99 1.84 13.40
CA GLY A 141 14.32 0.43 13.53
C GLY A 141 13.14 -0.44 13.99
N LEU A 142 11.91 -0.16 13.52
CA LEU A 142 10.63 -0.79 13.94
C LEU A 142 10.76 -2.30 14.21
N ARG A 143 11.37 -3.04 13.28
CA ARG A 143 11.56 -4.50 13.36
C ARG A 143 12.25 -4.95 14.66
N TYR A 144 13.22 -4.19 15.16
CA TYR A 144 14.00 -4.53 16.35
C TYR A 144 13.26 -4.15 17.64
N LYS A 145 12.17 -3.40 17.53
CA LYS A 145 11.30 -2.97 18.63
C LYS A 145 10.01 -3.80 18.72
N GLY A 146 9.92 -4.90 17.96
CA GLY A 146 8.75 -5.80 17.98
C GLY A 146 7.58 -5.36 17.08
N TRP A 147 7.77 -4.33 16.25
CA TRP A 147 6.75 -3.86 15.30
C TRP A 147 6.92 -4.52 13.94
N ASP A 148 5.81 -4.84 13.29
CA ASP A 148 5.79 -5.30 11.91
C ASP A 148 5.96 -4.13 10.94
N GLN A 149 6.48 -4.45 9.74
CA GLN A 149 6.57 -3.51 8.62
C GLN A 149 5.23 -2.87 8.26
N GLY A 150 4.10 -3.54 8.55
CA GLY A 150 2.76 -3.01 8.30
C GLY A 150 2.51 -1.62 8.88
N PHE A 151 3.22 -1.25 9.95
CA PHE A 151 3.09 0.10 10.50
C PHE A 151 3.57 1.17 9.50
N ALA A 152 4.73 0.95 8.88
CA ALA A 152 5.28 1.85 7.87
C ALA A 152 4.49 1.77 6.55
N VAL A 153 4.08 0.55 6.14
CA VAL A 153 3.23 0.35 4.96
C VAL A 153 1.91 1.11 5.11
N GLY A 154 1.26 1.07 6.27
CA GLY A 154 -0.03 1.73 6.49
C GLY A 154 0.06 3.24 6.37
N ILE A 155 1.10 3.86 6.93
CA ILE A 155 1.35 5.29 6.77
C ILE A 155 1.59 5.64 5.29
N GLY A 156 2.42 4.85 4.60
CA GLY A 156 2.70 5.04 3.17
C GLY A 156 1.45 4.87 2.29
N ALA A 157 0.64 3.86 2.56
CA ALA A 157 -0.60 3.58 1.86
C ALA A 157 -1.63 4.69 2.07
N ALA A 158 -1.83 5.17 3.30
CA ALA A 158 -2.75 6.28 3.58
C ALA A 158 -2.32 7.58 2.87
N ALA A 159 -1.03 7.91 2.90
CA ALA A 159 -0.50 9.08 2.21
C ALA A 159 -0.63 8.95 0.67
N GLY A 160 -0.27 7.79 0.11
CA GLY A 160 -0.35 7.55 -1.33
C GLY A 160 -1.78 7.47 -1.87
N VAL A 161 -2.72 6.83 -1.15
CA VAL A 161 -4.15 6.81 -1.50
C VAL A 161 -4.74 8.21 -1.38
N GLY A 162 -4.41 8.94 -0.32
CA GLY A 162 -4.89 10.32 -0.16
C GLY A 162 -4.41 11.23 -1.30
N HIS A 163 -3.19 11.04 -1.81
CA HIS A 163 -2.70 11.70 -3.02
C HIS A 163 -3.47 11.30 -4.29
N LEU A 164 -3.73 9.99 -4.49
CA LEU A 164 -4.56 9.51 -5.60
C LEU A 164 -5.98 10.08 -5.56
N LEU A 165 -6.53 10.29 -4.37
CA LEU A 165 -7.86 10.87 -4.19
C LEU A 165 -7.85 12.41 -4.18
N ASN A 166 -6.68 13.03 -4.34
CA ASN A 166 -6.50 14.49 -4.26
C ASN A 166 -7.13 15.08 -3.00
N LEU A 167 -6.91 14.43 -1.85
CA LEU A 167 -7.46 14.87 -0.58
C LEU A 167 -6.83 16.21 -0.15
N PRO A 168 -7.59 17.11 0.48
CA PRO A 168 -7.03 18.28 1.15
C PRO A 168 -5.98 17.87 2.19
N ARG A 169 -4.97 18.71 2.42
CA ARG A 169 -3.86 18.45 3.37
C ARG A 169 -4.35 18.06 4.75
N GLU A 170 -5.42 18.71 5.22
CA GLU A 170 -6.04 18.39 6.52
C GLU A 170 -6.60 16.97 6.53
N ARG A 171 -7.25 16.53 5.45
CA ARG A 171 -7.82 15.17 5.32
C ARG A 171 -6.73 14.12 5.15
N LEU A 172 -5.65 14.44 4.43
CA LEU A 172 -4.46 13.59 4.33
C LEU A 172 -3.86 13.33 5.71
N ALA A 173 -3.63 14.39 6.48
CA ALA A 173 -3.10 14.29 7.83
C ALA A 173 -4.03 13.52 8.78
N GLU A 174 -5.35 13.74 8.69
CA GLU A 174 -6.33 12.95 9.43
C GLU A 174 -6.26 11.46 9.08
N ALA A 175 -6.17 11.11 7.79
CA ALA A 175 -6.04 9.72 7.35
C ALA A 175 -4.73 9.07 7.87
N ILE A 176 -3.61 9.79 7.80
CA ILE A 176 -2.32 9.35 8.37
C ILE A 176 -2.44 9.15 9.88
N ALA A 177 -3.05 10.08 10.60
CA ALA A 177 -3.24 9.95 12.04
C ALA A 177 -4.11 8.73 12.39
N ILE A 178 -5.21 8.49 11.66
CA ILE A 178 -6.08 7.34 11.86
C ILE A 178 -5.29 6.03 11.71
N ILE A 179 -4.55 5.85 10.61
CA ILE A 179 -3.84 4.58 10.38
C ILE A 179 -2.73 4.32 11.41
N THR A 180 -2.10 5.37 11.96
CA THR A 180 -1.04 5.21 12.98
C THR A 180 -1.55 4.62 14.30
N VAL A 181 -2.84 4.74 14.60
CA VAL A 181 -3.42 4.25 15.87
C VAL A 181 -4.44 3.13 15.67
N ALA A 182 -5.05 3.03 14.49
CA ALA A 182 -6.03 2.00 14.18
C ALA A 182 -5.39 0.62 13.96
N ASN A 183 -4.12 0.57 13.56
CA ASN A 183 -3.40 -0.67 13.30
C ASN A 183 -2.08 -0.72 14.09
N VAL A 184 -1.93 -1.75 14.94
CA VAL A 184 -0.73 -2.01 15.74
C VAL A 184 -0.16 -3.36 15.32
N PRO A 185 0.43 -3.46 14.11
CA PRO A 185 0.86 -4.74 13.59
C PRO A 185 2.14 -5.18 14.30
N MET A 186 2.06 -6.29 15.02
CA MET A 186 3.16 -6.83 15.82
C MET A 186 4.02 -7.80 15.02
N ARG A 187 5.32 -7.83 15.33
CA ARG A 187 6.31 -8.63 14.60
C ARG A 187 6.12 -10.14 14.74
N ASN A 188 5.25 -10.59 15.66
CA ASN A 188 4.83 -11.99 15.83
C ASN A 188 4.32 -12.62 14.53
N THR A 189 3.70 -11.84 13.64
CA THR A 189 3.24 -12.31 12.32
C THR A 189 4.37 -12.86 11.44
N ARG A 190 5.63 -12.51 11.75
CA ARG A 190 6.82 -12.86 10.98
C ARG A 190 7.89 -13.57 11.81
N ALA A 191 7.50 -14.17 12.94
CA ALA A 191 8.41 -14.86 13.85
C ALA A 191 7.97 -16.32 14.05
N GLY A 192 8.94 -17.24 14.18
CA GLY A 192 8.65 -18.67 14.33
C GLY A 192 8.12 -19.31 13.05
N GLU A 193 7.18 -20.24 13.19
CA GLU A 193 6.49 -20.87 12.06
C GLU A 193 5.49 -19.89 11.43
N LEU A 194 5.69 -19.59 10.15
CA LEU A 194 4.90 -18.58 9.45
C LEU A 194 3.59 -19.17 8.95
N SER A 195 2.46 -18.58 9.37
CA SER A 195 1.16 -18.90 8.82
C SER A 195 0.88 -18.12 7.52
N LEU A 196 -0.20 -18.49 6.82
CA LEU A 196 -0.70 -17.75 5.66
C LEU A 196 -0.96 -16.26 5.95
N TRP A 197 -1.18 -15.89 7.23
CA TRP A 197 -1.37 -14.51 7.63
C TRP A 197 -0.18 -13.61 7.29
N LYS A 198 1.05 -14.15 7.24
CA LYS A 198 2.25 -13.39 6.81
C LYS A 198 2.09 -12.79 5.40
N GLY A 199 1.36 -13.48 4.52
CA GLY A 199 1.05 -13.03 3.17
C GLY A 199 -0.07 -11.99 3.07
N ALA A 200 -0.82 -11.73 4.15
CA ALA A 200 -1.93 -10.79 4.18
C ALA A 200 -1.79 -9.70 5.26
N ALA A 201 -0.73 -9.74 6.06
CA ALA A 201 -0.53 -8.91 7.24
C ALA A 201 -0.47 -7.40 6.97
N THR A 202 -0.24 -7.02 5.71
CA THR A 202 -0.06 -5.66 5.19
C THR A 202 -1.19 -5.25 4.24
N ALA A 203 -2.25 -6.05 4.15
CA ALA A 203 -3.32 -5.92 3.17
C ALA A 203 -4.45 -4.99 3.66
N PHE A 204 -4.13 -3.73 3.89
CA PHE A 204 -5.04 -2.67 4.34
C PHE A 204 -4.87 -1.38 3.54
#